data_AF-A0A951RYQ2-F1
#
_entry.id   AF-A0A951RYQ2-F1
#
_cell.length_a   1.000
_cell.length_b   1.000
_cell.length_c   1.000
_cell.angle_alpha   90.00
_cell.angle_beta   90.00
_cell.angle_gamma   90.00
#
_symmetry.space_group_name_H-M   'P 1'
#
loop_
_entity.id
_entity.type
_entity.pdbx_description
1 polymer ?
#
loop_
_entity_poly.entity_id
_entity_poly.type
_entity_poly.pdbx_seq_one_letter_code
_entity_poly.pdbx_strand_id
1 'polypeptide(L)'
;MLTKEQIAHLFKFCEKHYVYYYEVQVELVDHLANAIEEKMASTRNLTFEDALNKVYADFGVMGFVPIVQEKQNQVFMTSKAAYWKFIKEQLKWPQILRVLFFSTLLYHLLLHYETVGIILVGGIIFYGIISNLFNLIRLNRSVKNTGKKFVLLN
;
A
#
# COMPACT_ATOMS: atom_id res chain seq x y z
N MET A 1 8.99 -5.80 31.40
CA MET A 1 7.69 -5.92 30.73
C MET A 1 6.84 -4.69 30.96
N LEU A 2 6.59 -3.95 29.90
CA LEU A 2 5.74 -2.76 29.86
C LEU A 2 4.26 -3.09 30.00
N THR A 3 3.49 -2.15 30.57
CA THR A 3 2.03 -2.28 30.68
C THR A 3 1.33 -1.97 29.36
N LYS A 4 0.06 -2.35 29.23
CA LYS A 4 -0.73 -2.07 28.02
C LYS A 4 -0.87 -0.56 27.76
N GLU A 5 -0.94 0.23 28.81
CA GLU A 5 -1.01 1.69 28.75
C GLU A 5 0.29 2.28 28.20
N GLN A 6 1.44 1.74 28.62
CA GLN A 6 2.75 2.14 28.11
C GLN A 6 2.93 1.77 26.64
N ILE A 7 2.49 0.57 26.24
CA ILE A 7 2.49 0.18 24.81
C ILE A 7 1.58 1.11 23.99
N ALA A 8 0.38 1.42 24.47
CA ALA A 8 -0.50 2.38 23.80
C ALA A 8 0.11 3.79 23.73
N HIS A 9 0.91 4.19 24.74
CA HIS A 9 1.68 5.42 24.70
C HIS A 9 2.75 5.40 23.60
N LEU A 10 3.46 4.28 23.42
CA LEU A 10 4.44 4.12 22.33
C LEU A 10 3.80 4.25 20.94
N PHE A 11 2.60 3.71 20.73
CA PHE A 11 1.87 3.91 19.46
C PHE A 11 1.58 5.40 19.20
N LYS A 12 1.06 6.12 20.20
CA LYS A 12 0.82 7.57 20.10
C LYS A 12 2.13 8.36 19.91
N PHE A 13 3.20 7.91 20.54
CA PHE A 13 4.52 8.50 20.39
C PHE A 13 5.02 8.35 18.94
N CYS A 14 4.90 7.16 18.34
CA CYS A 14 5.26 6.92 16.95
C CYS A 14 4.44 7.80 15.99
N GLU A 15 3.12 7.88 16.20
CA GLU A 15 2.22 8.73 15.40
C GLU A 15 2.62 10.21 15.48
N LYS A 16 2.93 10.72 16.68
CA LYS A 16 3.40 12.09 16.90
C LYS A 16 4.72 12.39 16.19
N HIS A 17 5.55 11.36 15.97
CA HIS A 17 6.81 11.45 15.24
C HIS A 17 6.68 11.02 13.77
N TYR A 18 5.51 11.26 13.17
CA TYR A 18 5.25 11.10 11.73
C TYR A 18 5.30 9.65 11.21
N VAL A 19 5.19 8.66 12.10
CA VAL A 19 5.03 7.26 11.70
C VAL A 19 3.55 6.95 11.58
N TYR A 20 2.99 7.08 10.38
CA TYR A 20 1.55 6.90 10.14
C TYR A 20 1.14 5.47 9.78
N TYR A 21 2.10 4.68 9.31
CA TYR A 21 1.83 3.34 8.81
C TYR A 21 1.82 2.34 9.95
N TYR A 22 0.67 1.69 10.17
CA TYR A 22 0.48 0.78 11.31
C TYR A 22 1.51 -0.35 11.37
N GLU A 23 1.90 -0.93 10.24
CA GLU A 23 2.94 -1.99 10.21
C GLU A 23 4.29 -1.47 10.72
N VAL A 24 4.68 -0.27 10.29
CA VAL A 24 5.90 0.40 10.75
C VAL A 24 5.78 0.81 12.22
N GLN A 25 4.59 1.22 12.67
CA GLN A 25 4.33 1.51 14.09
C GLN A 25 4.49 0.26 14.94
N VAL A 26 3.94 -0.89 14.52
CA VAL A 26 4.05 -2.15 15.28
C VAL A 26 5.52 -2.54 15.43
N GLU A 27 6.30 -2.48 14.35
CA GLU A 27 7.74 -2.79 14.38
C GLU A 27 8.52 -1.81 15.27
N LEU A 28 8.28 -0.50 15.13
CA LEU A 28 8.93 0.51 15.98
C LEU A 28 8.53 0.38 17.45
N VAL A 29 7.27 0.11 17.75
CA VAL A 29 6.79 -0.07 19.13
C VAL A 29 7.43 -1.30 19.76
N ASP A 30 7.59 -2.40 19.02
CA ASP A 30 8.29 -3.58 19.51
C ASP A 30 9.77 -3.27 19.82
N HIS A 31 10.46 -2.59 18.91
CA HIS A 31 11.83 -2.14 19.14
C HIS A 31 11.97 -1.19 20.34
N LEU A 32 11.10 -0.18 20.44
CA LEU A 32 11.09 0.76 21.54
C LEU A 32 10.80 0.06 22.87
N ALA A 33 9.82 -0.85 22.90
CA ALA A 33 9.47 -1.58 24.10
C ALA A 33 10.66 -2.40 24.62
N ASN A 34 11.30 -3.17 23.75
CA ASN A 34 12.47 -3.98 24.10
C ASN A 34 13.63 -3.12 24.61
N ALA A 35 13.95 -2.02 23.92
CA ALA A 35 15.05 -1.13 24.31
C ALA A 35 14.76 -0.39 25.64
N ILE A 36 13.51 0.04 25.87
CA ILE A 36 13.11 0.70 27.12
C ILE A 36 13.21 -0.30 28.28
N GLU A 37 12.74 -1.53 28.10
CA GLU A 37 12.83 -2.56 29.13
C GLU A 37 14.28 -2.86 29.52
N GLU A 38 15.18 -2.96 28.53
CA GLU A 38 16.61 -3.15 28.77
C GLU A 38 17.23 -1.95 29.51
N LYS A 39 16.89 -0.73 29.10
CA LYS A 39 17.39 0.51 29.76
C LYS A 39 16.90 0.62 31.21
N MET A 40 15.63 0.28 31.45
CA MET A 40 15.04 0.29 32.79
C MET A 40 15.60 -0.82 33.67
N ALA A 41 15.91 -1.99 33.11
CA ALA A 41 16.54 -3.09 33.84
C ALA A 41 17.99 -2.79 34.22
N SER A 42 18.73 -2.10 33.35
CA SER A 42 20.13 -1.73 33.58
C SER A 42 20.33 -0.49 34.45
N THR A 43 19.33 0.40 34.55
CA THR A 43 19.43 1.66 35.31
C THR A 43 18.43 1.71 36.47
N ARG A 44 18.95 1.71 37.70
CA ARG A 44 18.10 1.82 38.91
C ARG A 44 17.33 3.14 38.92
N ASN A 45 16.04 3.08 39.27
CA ASN A 45 15.13 4.23 39.38
C ASN A 45 14.91 5.05 38.09
N LEU A 46 15.12 4.46 36.90
CA LEU A 46 14.77 5.12 35.64
C LEU A 46 13.26 5.04 35.38
N THR A 47 12.63 6.19 35.13
CA THR A 47 11.21 6.21 34.76
C THR A 47 11.01 5.78 33.31
N PHE A 48 9.79 5.35 32.96
CA PHE A 48 9.43 5.00 31.59
C PHE A 48 9.63 6.16 30.61
N GLU A 49 9.22 7.38 30.97
CA GLU A 49 9.37 8.56 30.11
C GLU A 49 10.84 8.93 29.90
N ASP A 50 11.66 8.84 30.95
CA ASP A 50 13.11 9.10 30.83
C ASP A 50 13.78 8.03 29.96
N ALA A 51 13.38 6.76 30.11
CA ALA A 51 13.87 5.67 29.29
C ALA A 51 13.46 5.85 27.83
N LEU A 52 12.20 6.21 27.56
CA LEU A 52 11.68 6.49 26.22
C LEU A 52 12.46 7.64 25.56
N ASN A 53 12.66 8.75 26.27
CA ASN A 53 13.39 9.89 25.73
C ASN A 53 14.86 9.55 25.44
N LYS A 54 15.50 8.76 26.30
CA LYS A 54 16.88 8.28 26.07
C LYS A 54 16.97 7.35 24.86
N VAL A 55 16.08 6.37 24.78
CA VAL A 55 16.02 5.44 23.63
C VAL A 55 15.70 6.19 22.35
N TYR A 56 14.79 7.16 22.39
CA TYR A 56 14.48 7.99 21.22
C TYR A 56 15.67 8.85 20.79
N ALA A 57 16.45 9.38 21.73
CA ALA A 57 17.65 10.14 21.43
C ALA A 57 18.73 9.30 20.71
N ASP A 58 18.75 7.98 20.93
CA ASP A 58 19.66 7.05 20.24
C ASP A 58 19.35 6.97 18.71
N PHE A 59 18.18 7.41 18.25
CA PHE A 59 17.84 7.55 16.82
C PHE A 59 18.39 8.84 16.17
N GLY A 60 18.99 9.74 16.96
CA GLY A 60 19.61 10.96 16.48
C GLY A 60 18.63 12.04 16.00
N VAL A 61 19.16 13.09 15.39
CA VAL A 61 18.41 14.32 15.03
C VAL A 61 17.25 14.05 14.05
N MET A 62 17.38 13.02 13.21
CA MET A 62 16.34 12.66 12.23
C MET A 62 15.25 11.75 12.80
N GLY A 63 15.41 11.24 14.02
CA GLY A 63 14.45 10.35 14.67
C GLY A 63 14.07 9.15 13.79
N PHE A 64 12.77 8.97 13.53
CA PHE A 64 12.26 7.82 12.77
C PHE A 64 12.27 7.98 11.25
N VAL A 65 12.64 9.14 10.72
CA VAL A 65 12.58 9.42 9.26
C VAL A 65 13.34 8.38 8.43
N PRO A 66 14.60 8.02 8.77
CA PRO A 66 15.35 7.05 7.97
C PRO A 66 14.68 5.67 7.91
N ILE A 67 14.08 5.25 9.03
CA ILE A 67 13.42 3.93 9.16
C ILE A 67 12.14 3.90 8.33
N VAL A 68 11.33 4.95 8.43
CA VAL A 68 10.11 5.08 7.62
C VAL A 68 10.46 5.08 6.12
N GLN A 69 11.50 5.82 5.74
CA GLN A 69 11.94 5.92 4.34
C GLN A 69 12.47 4.58 3.82
N GLU A 70 13.25 3.85 4.63
CA GLU A 70 13.74 2.52 4.27
C GLU A 70 12.59 1.54 4.02
N LYS A 71 11.59 1.53 4.91
CA LYS A 71 10.40 0.68 4.74
C LYS A 71 9.60 1.06 3.50
N GLN A 72 9.40 2.36 3.25
CA GLN A 72 8.76 2.83 2.02
C GLN A 72 9.52 2.38 0.77
N ASN A 73 10.85 2.48 0.78
CA ASN A 73 11.68 2.04 -0.34
C ASN A 73 11.58 0.51 -0.54
N GLN A 74 11.58 -0.28 0.53
CA GLN A 74 11.43 -1.73 0.44
C GLN A 74 10.08 -2.13 -0.16
N VAL A 75 9.00 -1.50 0.30
CA VAL A 75 7.65 -1.71 -0.26
C VAL A 75 7.61 -1.29 -1.73
N PHE A 76 8.19 -0.14 -2.08
CA PHE A 76 8.26 0.30 -3.47
C PHE A 76 9.00 -0.70 -4.38
N MET A 77 10.15 -1.21 -3.95
CA MET A 77 10.93 -2.17 -4.74
C MET A 77 10.19 -3.50 -4.92
N THR A 78 9.56 -4.01 -3.86
CA THR A 78 8.77 -5.25 -3.92
C THR A 78 7.52 -5.09 -4.79
N SER A 79 6.79 -3.98 -4.66
CA SER A 79 5.64 -3.66 -5.53
C SER A 79 6.05 -3.50 -6.98
N LYS A 80 7.17 -2.82 -7.26
CA LYS A 80 7.72 -2.69 -8.62
C LYS A 80 8.06 -4.05 -9.21
N ALA A 81 8.70 -4.94 -8.45
CA ALA A 81 9.03 -6.28 -8.91
C ALA A 81 7.77 -7.11 -9.23
N ALA A 82 6.74 -7.03 -8.38
CA ALA A 82 5.45 -7.68 -8.62
C ALA A 82 4.76 -7.14 -9.87
N TYR A 83 4.76 -5.82 -10.05
CA TYR A 83 4.22 -5.17 -11.24
C TYR A 83 4.94 -5.62 -12.52
N TRP A 84 6.27 -5.66 -12.51
CA TRP A 84 7.05 -6.16 -13.65
C TRP A 84 6.80 -7.64 -13.94
N LYS A 85 6.64 -8.47 -12.90
CA LYS A 85 6.26 -9.87 -13.06
C LYS A 85 4.90 -9.99 -13.74
N PHE A 86 3.91 -9.22 -13.30
CA PHE A 86 2.59 -9.19 -13.92
C PHE A 86 2.65 -8.75 -15.38
N ILE A 87 3.40 -7.69 -15.72
CA ILE A 87 3.58 -7.27 -17.12
C ILE A 87 4.16 -8.41 -17.95
N LYS A 88 5.23 -9.06 -17.48
CA LYS A 88 5.86 -10.17 -18.20
C LYS A 88 4.91 -11.37 -18.37
N GLU A 89 4.07 -11.64 -17.38
CA GLU A 89 3.08 -12.70 -17.44
C GLU A 89 1.93 -12.40 -18.41
N GLN A 90 1.56 -11.12 -18.57
CA GLN A 90 0.53 -10.65 -19.50
C GLN A 90 1.06 -10.35 -20.91
N LEU A 91 2.37 -10.19 -21.07
CA LEU A 91 3.04 -10.03 -22.36
C LEU A 91 3.57 -11.38 -22.87
N LYS A 92 2.82 -12.46 -22.65
CA LYS A 92 3.13 -13.74 -23.28
C LYS A 92 2.71 -13.67 -24.75
N TRP A 93 3.59 -14.10 -25.65
CA TRP A 93 3.39 -14.17 -27.11
C TRP A 93 1.96 -14.57 -27.61
N PRO A 94 1.22 -15.53 -27.01
CA PRO A 94 -0.15 -15.84 -27.44
C PRO A 94 -1.19 -14.74 -27.16
N GLN A 95 -0.94 -13.78 -26.27
CA GLN A 95 -1.86 -12.67 -25.98
C GLN A 95 -1.77 -11.56 -27.04
N ILE A 96 -0.56 -11.24 -27.51
CA ILE A 96 -0.35 -10.26 -28.58
C ILE A 96 -1.02 -10.75 -29.87
N LEU A 97 -0.84 -12.03 -30.21
CA LEU A 97 -1.50 -12.63 -31.37
C LEU A 97 -3.03 -12.59 -31.27
N ARG A 98 -3.61 -12.78 -30.08
CA ARG A 98 -5.05 -12.61 -29.87
C ARG A 98 -5.49 -11.17 -30.08
N VAL A 99 -4.79 -10.19 -29.51
CA VAL A 99 -5.13 -8.76 -29.69
C VAL A 99 -5.04 -8.37 -31.16
N LEU A 100 -3.98 -8.80 -31.86
CA LEU A 100 -3.84 -8.59 -33.30
C LEU A 100 -4.96 -9.27 -34.09
N PHE A 101 -5.30 -10.52 -33.78
CA PHE A 101 -6.38 -11.26 -34.44
C PHE A 101 -7.75 -10.60 -34.26
N PHE A 102 -8.11 -10.20 -33.03
CA PHE A 102 -9.38 -9.52 -32.79
C PHE A 102 -9.41 -8.12 -33.42
N SER A 103 -8.27 -7.41 -33.44
CA SER A 103 -8.16 -6.10 -34.09
C SER A 103 -8.33 -6.21 -35.61
N THR A 104 -7.67 -7.17 -36.26
CA THR A 104 -7.80 -7.39 -37.71
C THR A 104 -9.19 -7.91 -38.08
N LEU A 105 -9.77 -8.81 -37.27
CA LEU A 105 -11.14 -9.29 -37.44
C LEU A 105 -12.15 -8.13 -37.33
N LEU A 106 -12.01 -7.28 -36.32
CA LEU A 106 -12.88 -6.12 -36.12
C LEU A 106 -12.77 -5.13 -37.29
N TYR A 107 -11.54 -4.86 -37.76
CA TYR A 107 -11.29 -4.00 -38.92
C TYR A 107 -11.98 -4.55 -40.18
N HIS A 108 -11.86 -5.84 -40.46
CA HIS A 108 -12.53 -6.47 -41.61
C HIS A 108 -14.06 -6.44 -41.47
N LEU A 109 -14.60 -6.65 -40.28
CA LEU A 109 -16.04 -6.66 -40.03
C LEU A 109 -16.66 -5.26 -40.18
N LEU A 110 -15.94 -4.22 -39.78
CA LEU A 110 -16.32 -2.81 -39.99
C LEU A 110 -16.33 -2.44 -41.48
N LEU A 111 -15.36 -2.92 -42.27
CA LEU A 111 -15.29 -2.63 -43.71
C LEU A 111 -16.35 -3.35 -44.55
N HIS A 112 -16.78 -4.54 -44.15
CA HIS A 112 -17.73 -5.34 -44.95
C HIS A 112 -19.18 -5.21 -44.49
N TYR A 113 -19.41 -4.86 -43.22
CA TYR A 113 -20.74 -4.74 -42.61
C TYR A 113 -20.85 -3.45 -41.77
N GLU A 114 -20.97 -2.30 -42.44
CA GLU A 114 -20.94 -0.98 -41.79
C GLU A 114 -21.90 -0.87 -40.59
N THR A 115 -23.15 -1.32 -40.73
CA THR A 115 -24.15 -1.26 -39.66
C THR A 115 -23.87 -2.23 -38.51
N VAL A 116 -23.42 -3.46 -38.80
CA VAL A 116 -23.15 -4.47 -37.76
C VAL A 116 -21.88 -4.14 -36.98
N GLY A 117 -20.84 -3.64 -37.66
CA GLY A 117 -19.60 -3.21 -37.02
C GLY A 117 -19.81 -2.05 -36.05
N ILE A 118 -20.60 -1.04 -36.44
CA ILE A 118 -20.92 0.11 -35.58
C ILE A 118 -21.69 -0.32 -34.33
N ILE A 119 -22.68 -1.22 -34.46
CA ILE A 119 -23.46 -1.72 -33.31
C ILE A 119 -22.57 -2.48 -32.33
N LEU A 120 -21.66 -3.34 -32.82
CA LEU A 120 -20.77 -4.12 -31.97
C LEU A 120 -19.74 -3.25 -31.25
N VAL A 121 -19.09 -2.31 -31.94
CA VAL A 121 -18.15 -1.37 -31.32
C VAL A 121 -18.86 -0.49 -30.29
N GLY A 122 -20.05 0.03 -30.64
CA GLY A 122 -20.88 0.81 -29.72
C GLY A 122 -21.26 0.01 -28.47
N GLY A 123 -21.63 -1.26 -28.63
CA GLY A 123 -21.95 -2.16 -27.52
C GLY A 123 -20.78 -2.42 -26.57
N ILE A 124 -19.57 -2.62 -27.10
CA ILE A 124 -18.36 -2.82 -26.30
C ILE A 124 -18.01 -1.55 -25.50
N ILE A 125 -18.06 -0.38 -26.15
CA ILE A 125 -17.79 0.91 -25.48
C ILE A 125 -18.84 1.16 -24.38
N PHE A 126 -20.11 0.93 -24.70
CA PHE A 126 -21.21 1.11 -23.75
C PHE A 126 -21.08 0.18 -22.53
N TYR A 127 -20.77 -1.10 -22.75
CA TYR A 127 -20.49 -2.05 -21.67
C TYR A 127 -19.30 -1.60 -20.81
N GLY A 128 -18.23 -1.12 -21.43
CA GLY A 128 -17.06 -0.57 -20.75
C GLY A 128 -17.43 0.58 -19.81
N ILE A 129 -18.21 1.54 -20.29
CA ILE A 129 -18.69 2.69 -19.52
C ILE A 129 -19.55 2.23 -18.33
N ILE A 130 -20.52 1.33 -18.55
CA ILE A 130 -21.37 0.79 -17.47
C ILE A 130 -20.55 0.07 -16.40
N SER A 131 -19.62 -0.79 -16.81
CA SER A 131 -18.78 -1.55 -15.88
C SER A 131 -17.92 -0.63 -15.01
N ASN A 132 -17.39 0.44 -15.59
CA ASN A 132 -16.55 1.40 -14.88
C ASN A 132 -17.38 2.24 -13.89
N LEU A 133 -18.57 2.70 -14.29
CA LEU A 133 -19.51 3.36 -13.39
C LEU A 133 -19.92 2.46 -12.21
N PHE A 134 -20.19 1.18 -12.47
CA PHE A 134 -20.52 0.21 -11.42
C PHE A 134 -19.36 0.02 -10.43
N ASN A 135 -18.13 -0.10 -10.94
CA ASN A 135 -16.93 -0.22 -10.12
C ASN A 135 -16.68 1.04 -9.28
N LEU A 136 -16.89 2.24 -9.84
CA LEU A 136 -16.78 3.50 -9.10
C LEU A 136 -17.81 3.60 -7.96
N ILE A 137 -19.05 3.21 -8.21
CA ILE A 137 -20.09 3.15 -7.17
C ILE A 137 -19.70 2.15 -6.08
N ARG A 138 -19.17 0.98 -6.46
CA ARG A 138 -18.72 -0.05 -5.52
C ARG A 138 -17.53 0.41 -4.68
N LEU A 139 -16.54 1.03 -5.30
CA LEU A 139 -15.35 1.58 -4.63
C LEU A 139 -15.74 2.67 -3.64
N ASN A 140 -16.62 3.60 -4.03
CA ASN A 140 -17.07 4.69 -3.16
C ASN A 140 -17.89 4.17 -1.96
N ARG A 141 -18.61 3.05 -2.12
CA ARG A 141 -19.25 2.33 -1.00
C ARG A 141 -18.24 1.62 -0.10
N SER A 142 -17.20 1.02 -0.68
CA SER A 142 -16.16 0.30 0.07
C SER A 142 -15.27 1.22 0.90
N VAL A 143 -14.86 2.36 0.35
CA VAL A 143 -13.97 3.34 1.00
C VAL A 143 -14.64 3.99 2.23
N LYS A 144 -15.96 4.25 2.17
CA LYS A 144 -16.71 4.77 3.34
C LYS A 144 -16.73 3.82 4.54
N ASN A 145 -16.56 2.52 4.32
CA ASN A 145 -16.64 1.53 5.38
C ASN A 145 -15.30 1.20 6.04
N THR A 146 -14.15 1.56 5.43
CA THR A 146 -12.85 1.04 5.89
C THR A 146 -12.09 1.95 6.88
N GLY A 147 -12.43 3.24 6.98
CA GLY A 147 -12.02 4.15 8.07
C GLY A 147 -10.52 4.31 8.35
N LYS A 148 -9.62 3.63 7.62
CA LYS A 148 -8.17 3.57 7.90
C LYS A 148 -7.37 3.66 6.61
N LYS A 149 -6.33 4.51 6.64
CA LYS A 149 -5.31 4.61 5.58
C LYS A 149 -4.35 3.42 5.70
N PHE A 150 -4.38 2.51 4.73
CA PHE A 150 -3.41 1.42 4.64
C PHE A 150 -2.25 1.82 3.71
N VAL A 151 -1.02 1.44 4.09
CA VAL A 151 0.22 1.66 3.30
C VAL A 151 0.09 1.09 1.89
N LEU A 152 -0.59 -0.06 1.78
CA LEU A 152 -0.73 -0.81 0.53
C LEU A 152 -1.80 -0.23 -0.42
N LEU A 153 -2.46 0.85 -0.04
CA LEU A 153 -3.52 1.50 -0.82
C LEU A 153 -3.16 2.92 -1.27
N ASN A 154 -1.89 3.32 -1.18
CA ASN A 154 -1.41 4.59 -1.71
C ASN A 154 -0.16 4.42 -2.57
#